data_AF-A0A0D2XD46-F1
#
_entry.id   AF-A0A0D2XD46-F1
#
_cell.length_a   1.000
_cell.length_b   1.000
_cell.length_c   1.000
_cell.angle_alpha   90.00
_cell.angle_beta   90.00
_cell.angle_gamma   90.00
#
_symmetry.space_group_name_H-M   'P 1'
#
loop_
_entity.id
_entity.type
_entity.pdbx_description
1 polymer ?
#
loop_
_entity_poly.entity_id
_entity_poly.type
_entity_poly.pdbx_seq_one_letter_code
_entity_poly.pdbx_strand_id
1 'polypeptide(L)'
;TIRLPAAHRWKAFSEALHKWYANRPTDFKPMLETEDGEQLFPLVLFTNGAAILANQLYHTSMLLLLQNRPRTLPKEHGRNIYLSPLWHAQRICGISLNNDTRTSWDFSLLASFYFAAKRMTYEPQQHAILRGIDRIGSLTGWNVNSLSAQLMHEWQPD
;
A
#
# COMPACT_ATOMS: atom_id res chain seq x y z
N THR A 1 -11.08 3.75 31.10
CA THR A 1 -9.96 3.17 30.31
C THR A 1 -8.91 4.25 30.08
N ILE A 2 -7.71 4.12 30.67
CA ILE A 2 -6.65 5.13 30.52
C ILE A 2 -6.13 5.08 29.08
N ARG A 3 -6.29 6.17 28.30
CA ARG A 3 -5.73 6.26 26.95
C ARG A 3 -4.22 6.45 27.05
N LEU A 4 -3.44 5.46 26.60
CA LEU A 4 -1.97 5.59 26.48
C LEU A 4 -1.59 6.81 25.63
N PRO A 5 -0.47 7.49 25.88
CA PRO A 5 -0.03 8.62 25.05
C PRO A 5 0.14 8.23 23.57
N ALA A 6 -0.05 9.17 22.65
CA ALA A 6 -0.01 8.91 21.20
C ALA A 6 1.31 8.22 20.75
N ALA A 7 2.44 8.63 21.32
CA ALA A 7 3.75 8.02 21.09
C ALA A 7 3.81 6.53 21.47
N HIS A 8 3.21 6.14 22.60
CA HIS A 8 3.17 4.75 23.05
C HIS A 8 2.30 3.90 22.13
N ARG A 9 1.12 4.40 21.73
CA ARG A 9 0.25 3.68 20.79
C ARG A 9 0.91 3.51 19.43
N TRP A 10 1.55 4.56 18.92
CA TRP A 10 2.28 4.50 17.64
C TRP A 10 3.37 3.43 17.65
N LYS A 11 4.19 3.40 18.72
CA LYS A 11 5.25 2.39 18.89
C LYS A 11 4.66 0.97 18.96
N ALA A 12 3.63 0.77 19.78
CA ALA A 12 2.98 -0.52 19.91
C ALA A 12 2.40 -1.04 18.57
N PHE A 13 1.76 -0.17 17.78
CA PHE A 13 1.29 -0.55 16.44
C PHE A 13 2.44 -0.85 15.48
N SER A 14 3.50 -0.05 15.50
CA SER A 14 4.70 -0.28 14.67
C SER A 14 5.33 -1.63 14.98
N GLU A 15 5.52 -1.94 16.26
CA GLU A 15 6.08 -3.21 16.73
C GLU A 15 5.17 -4.39 16.36
N ALA A 16 3.85 -4.26 16.53
CA ALA A 16 2.89 -5.29 16.16
C ALA A 16 2.91 -5.59 14.65
N LEU A 17 2.94 -4.54 13.81
CA LEU A 17 3.02 -4.68 12.35
C LEU A 17 4.35 -5.32 11.94
N HIS A 18 5.47 -4.87 12.50
CA HIS A 18 6.79 -5.43 12.23
C HIS A 18 6.86 -6.91 12.62
N LYS A 19 6.34 -7.25 13.81
CA LYS A 19 6.26 -8.63 14.29
C LYS A 19 5.41 -9.50 13.36
N TRP A 20 4.25 -9.03 12.93
CA TRP A 20 3.42 -9.77 11.97
C TRP A 20 4.18 -10.00 10.66
N TYR A 21 4.79 -8.96 10.10
CA TYR A 21 5.53 -9.06 8.83
C TYR A 21 6.68 -10.07 8.95
N ALA A 22 7.51 -9.97 10.00
CA ALA A 22 8.64 -10.88 10.20
C ALA A 22 8.21 -12.34 10.39
N ASN A 23 7.07 -12.59 11.03
CA ASN A 23 6.62 -13.93 11.41
C ASN A 23 5.49 -14.50 10.55
N ARG A 24 5.12 -13.84 9.45
CA ARG A 24 4.03 -14.31 8.58
C ARG A 24 4.35 -15.69 7.99
N PRO A 25 3.35 -16.59 7.89
CA PRO A 25 3.53 -17.93 7.31
C PRO A 25 4.11 -17.87 5.90
N THR A 26 4.74 -18.95 5.44
CA THR A 26 5.33 -19.03 4.10
C THR A 26 4.31 -18.72 2.99
N ASP A 27 3.06 -19.18 3.14
CA ASP A 27 1.98 -18.93 2.17
C ASP A 27 1.55 -17.46 2.10
N PHE A 28 1.99 -16.64 3.06
CA PHE A 28 1.78 -15.19 3.11
C PHE A 28 3.02 -14.40 2.71
N LYS A 29 4.11 -15.07 2.32
CA LYS A 29 5.28 -14.43 1.74
C LYS A 29 5.11 -14.33 0.21
N PRO A 30 5.70 -13.33 -0.44
CA PRO A 30 5.67 -13.25 -1.89
C PRO A 30 6.35 -14.48 -2.49
N MET A 31 5.74 -15.02 -3.55
CA MET A 31 6.34 -16.05 -4.41
C MET A 31 7.48 -15.45 -5.23
N LEU A 32 7.31 -14.19 -5.65
CA LEU A 32 8.29 -13.41 -6.39
C LEU A 32 8.23 -11.97 -5.90
N GLU A 33 9.39 -11.39 -5.59
CA GLU A 33 9.56 -9.97 -5.31
C GLU A 33 10.80 -9.47 -6.06
N THR A 34 10.62 -8.50 -6.96
CA THR A 34 11.73 -7.83 -7.64
C THR A 34 11.54 -6.32 -7.67
N GLU A 35 12.65 -5.61 -7.50
CA GLU A 35 12.73 -4.15 -7.51
C GLU A 35 13.46 -3.64 -8.77
N ASP A 36 13.36 -4.38 -9.88
CA ASP A 36 14.06 -4.05 -11.11
C ASP A 36 13.77 -2.61 -11.56
N GLY A 37 14.83 -1.87 -11.88
CA GLY A 37 14.80 -0.42 -12.11
C GLY A 37 14.06 -0.01 -13.38
N GLU A 38 13.76 -0.97 -14.26
CA GLU A 38 13.00 -0.74 -15.49
C GLU A 38 11.48 -0.71 -15.25
N GLN A 39 10.99 -1.24 -14.14
CA GLN A 39 9.56 -1.32 -13.85
C GLN A 39 9.05 -0.08 -13.09
N LEU A 40 7.84 0.36 -13.42
CA LEU A 40 7.21 1.53 -12.76
C LEU A 40 6.89 1.28 -11.28
N PHE A 41 6.65 0.03 -10.91
CA PHE A 41 6.35 -0.43 -9.55
C PHE A 41 7.05 -1.75 -9.28
N PRO A 42 7.37 -2.09 -8.02
CA PRO A 42 7.91 -3.39 -7.69
C PRO A 42 6.92 -4.49 -8.07
N LEU A 43 7.43 -5.57 -8.66
CA LEU A 43 6.65 -6.77 -8.94
C LEU A 43 6.64 -7.64 -7.67
N VAL A 44 5.47 -7.72 -7.04
CA VAL A 44 5.25 -8.51 -5.81
C VAL A 44 4.08 -9.46 -6.05
N LEU A 45 4.39 -10.74 -6.24
CA LEU A 45 3.40 -11.78 -6.56
C LEU A 45 3.15 -12.69 -5.38
N PHE A 46 1.89 -13.05 -5.17
CA PHE A 46 1.47 -13.99 -4.13
C PHE A 46 0.71 -15.16 -4.75
N THR A 47 0.71 -16.30 -4.05
CA THR A 47 0.06 -17.52 -4.54
C THR A 47 -1.44 -17.56 -4.29
N ASN A 48 -1.98 -16.66 -3.45
CA ASN A 48 -3.38 -16.68 -3.04
C ASN A 48 -3.90 -15.28 -2.62
N GLY A 49 -5.21 -15.08 -2.71
CA GLY A 49 -5.86 -13.81 -2.40
C GLY A 49 -5.77 -13.38 -0.93
N ALA A 50 -5.69 -14.31 0.03
CA ALA A 50 -5.53 -13.98 1.44
C ALA A 50 -4.16 -13.36 1.72
N ALA A 51 -3.10 -13.85 1.07
CA ALA A 51 -1.78 -13.28 1.12
C ALA A 51 -1.73 -11.88 0.48
N ILE A 52 -2.41 -11.68 -0.66
CA ILE A 52 -2.56 -10.36 -1.30
C ILE A 52 -3.20 -9.38 -0.31
N LEU A 53 -4.36 -9.74 0.25
CA LEU A 53 -5.10 -8.91 1.19
C LEU A 53 -4.25 -8.53 2.40
N ALA A 54 -3.67 -9.53 3.08
CA ALA A 54 -2.95 -9.29 4.32
C ALA A 54 -1.68 -8.45 4.11
N ASN A 55 -0.91 -8.70 3.04
CA ASN A 55 0.29 -7.92 2.76
C ASN A 55 -0.06 -6.50 2.33
N GLN A 56 -1.08 -6.31 1.48
CA GLN A 56 -1.50 -4.97 1.09
C GLN A 56 -1.95 -4.16 2.31
N LEU A 57 -2.77 -4.76 3.20
CA LEU A 57 -3.21 -4.13 4.44
C LEU A 57 -2.07 -3.85 5.41
N TYR A 58 -1.04 -4.70 5.47
CA TYR A 58 0.17 -4.39 6.22
C TYR A 58 0.85 -3.12 5.70
N HIS A 59 1.07 -3.02 4.38
CA HIS A 59 1.69 -1.82 3.82
C HIS A 59 0.81 -0.58 4.00
N THR A 60 -0.52 -0.71 3.88
CA THR A 60 -1.46 0.39 4.15
C THR A 60 -1.42 0.83 5.61
N SER A 61 -1.38 -0.13 6.53
CA SER A 61 -1.30 0.15 7.97
C SER A 61 -0.01 0.88 8.31
N MET A 62 1.12 0.43 7.76
CA MET A 62 2.39 1.13 7.92
C MET A 62 2.38 2.53 7.29
N LEU A 63 1.78 2.69 6.10
CA LEU A 63 1.66 3.99 5.45
C LEU A 63 0.85 4.98 6.32
N LEU A 64 -0.31 4.56 6.82
CA LEU A 64 -1.14 5.34 7.74
C LEU A 64 -0.39 5.68 9.03
N LEU A 65 0.31 4.69 9.61
CA LEU A 65 1.08 4.87 10.83
C LEU A 65 2.20 5.90 10.63
N LEU A 66 2.94 5.83 9.53
CA LEU A 66 4.02 6.77 9.21
C LEU A 66 3.51 8.20 8.97
N GLN A 67 2.36 8.37 8.31
CA GLN A 67 1.73 9.69 8.15
C GLN A 67 1.27 10.29 9.49
N ASN A 68 0.90 9.45 10.45
CA ASN A 68 0.43 9.85 11.77
C ASN A 68 1.52 9.76 12.86
N ARG A 69 2.79 9.82 12.47
CA ARG A 69 3.93 9.76 13.40
C ARG A 69 3.90 10.92 14.39
N PRO A 70 3.82 10.68 15.71
CA PRO A 70 3.83 11.75 16.70
C PRO A 70 5.12 12.57 16.62
N ARG A 71 4.98 13.90 16.57
CA ARG A 71 6.11 14.85 16.51
C ARG A 71 7.02 14.80 17.74
N THR A 72 6.52 14.25 18.86
CA THR A 72 7.28 14.05 20.09
C THR A 72 8.26 12.87 20.02
N LEU A 73 8.16 12.01 19.00
CA LEU A 73 9.13 10.94 18.80
C LEU A 73 10.42 11.50 18.17
N PRO A 74 11.61 11.12 18.69
CA PRO A 74 12.87 11.49 18.08
C PRO A 74 12.91 11.08 16.62
N LYS A 75 13.53 11.86 15.73
CA LYS A 75 13.76 11.40 14.35
C LYS A 75 14.60 10.13 14.38
N GLU A 76 14.20 9.13 13.62
CA GLU A 76 14.98 7.91 13.46
C GLU A 76 16.24 8.24 12.65
N HIS A 77 17.40 7.83 13.14
CA HIS A 77 18.68 8.01 12.46
C HIS A 77 19.05 6.69 11.79
N GLY A 78 19.17 6.68 10.46
CA GLY A 78 19.52 5.50 9.68
C GLY A 78 18.60 5.28 8.48
N ARG A 79 19.05 4.46 7.52
CA ARG A 79 18.26 4.07 6.34
C ARG A 79 17.47 2.80 6.66
N ASN A 80 16.27 2.94 7.22
CA ASN A 80 15.33 1.83 7.33
C ASN A 80 14.24 1.99 6.26
N ILE A 81 14.26 1.10 5.25
CA ILE A 81 13.30 1.14 4.13
C ILE A 81 11.84 0.99 4.60
N TYR A 82 11.61 0.25 5.70
CA TYR A 82 10.28 0.05 6.28
C TYR A 82 9.71 1.32 6.97
N LEU A 83 10.52 2.38 7.08
CA LEU A 83 10.07 3.69 7.54
C LEU A 83 9.81 4.66 6.38
N SER A 84 9.93 4.22 5.13
CA SER A 84 9.67 5.04 3.94
C SER A 84 8.19 4.96 3.53
N PRO A 85 7.42 6.06 3.63
CA PRO A 85 6.03 6.08 3.17
C PRO A 85 5.90 5.80 1.67
N LEU A 86 6.87 6.26 0.87
CA LEU A 86 6.88 6.01 -0.58
C LEU A 86 7.11 4.52 -0.88
N TRP A 87 8.01 3.86 -0.13
CA TRP A 87 8.27 2.43 -0.28
C TRP A 87 6.97 1.63 -0.10
N HIS A 88 6.23 1.87 0.99
CA HIS A 88 4.94 1.22 1.24
C HIS A 88 3.89 1.52 0.15
N ALA A 89 3.77 2.79 -0.27
CA ALA A 89 2.83 3.18 -1.31
C ALA A 89 3.10 2.45 -2.65
N GLN A 90 4.38 2.35 -3.04
CA GLN A 90 4.77 1.63 -4.26
C GLN A 90 4.48 0.13 -4.17
N ARG A 91 4.65 -0.52 -3.01
CA ARG A 91 4.30 -1.95 -2.84
C ARG A 91 2.79 -2.14 -2.94
N ILE A 92 1.98 -1.26 -2.34
CA ILE A 92 0.53 -1.31 -2.49
C ILE A 92 0.13 -1.23 -3.97
N CYS A 93 0.69 -0.27 -4.72
CA CYS A 93 0.42 -0.14 -6.15
C CYS A 93 0.90 -1.37 -6.93
N GLY A 94 2.11 -1.87 -6.67
CA GLY A 94 2.66 -3.06 -7.32
C GLY A 94 1.81 -4.31 -7.08
N ILE A 95 1.39 -4.55 -5.83
CA ILE A 95 0.51 -5.67 -5.47
C ILE A 95 -0.84 -5.55 -6.20
N SER A 96 -1.44 -4.36 -6.21
CA SER A 96 -2.73 -4.12 -6.86
C SER A 96 -2.68 -4.27 -8.37
N LEU A 97 -1.64 -3.76 -9.02
CA LEU A 97 -1.51 -3.82 -10.49
C LEU A 97 -1.26 -5.24 -11.00
N ASN A 98 -0.75 -6.14 -10.15
CA ASN A 98 -0.53 -7.56 -10.46
C ASN A 98 -1.63 -8.48 -9.87
N ASN A 99 -2.70 -7.92 -9.29
CA ASN A 99 -3.83 -8.70 -8.80
C ASN A 99 -4.89 -8.92 -9.89
N ASP A 100 -4.73 -10.02 -10.60
CA ASP A 100 -5.48 -10.31 -11.83
C ASP A 100 -6.75 -11.13 -11.59
N THR A 101 -6.97 -11.56 -10.35
CA THR A 101 -8.04 -12.50 -10.00
C THR A 101 -9.25 -11.79 -9.43
N ARG A 102 -10.40 -11.92 -10.09
CA ARG A 102 -11.66 -11.29 -9.67
C ARG A 102 -12.03 -11.60 -8.20
N THR A 103 -11.79 -12.83 -7.76
CA THR A 103 -12.13 -13.31 -6.42
C THR A 103 -11.23 -12.76 -5.31
N SER A 104 -10.09 -12.16 -5.66
CA SER A 104 -9.15 -11.61 -4.68
C SER A 104 -9.36 -10.12 -4.42
N TRP A 105 -10.38 -9.49 -5.02
CA TRP A 105 -10.70 -8.08 -4.80
C TRP A 105 -11.79 -7.92 -3.74
N ASP A 106 -11.54 -7.03 -2.78
CA ASP A 106 -12.54 -6.47 -1.86
C ASP A 106 -12.41 -4.93 -1.83
N PHE A 107 -13.34 -4.27 -1.13
CA PHE A 107 -13.31 -2.81 -1.02
C PHE A 107 -12.12 -2.28 -0.22
N SER A 108 -11.56 -3.08 0.70
CA SER A 108 -10.38 -2.70 1.47
C SER A 108 -9.16 -2.59 0.55
N LEU A 109 -9.00 -3.54 -0.39
CA LEU A 109 -7.91 -3.54 -1.37
C LEU A 109 -8.01 -2.38 -2.36
N LEU A 110 -9.23 -2.09 -2.85
CA LEU A 110 -9.43 -0.93 -3.71
C LEU A 110 -9.16 0.37 -2.97
N ALA A 111 -9.62 0.49 -1.72
CA ALA A 111 -9.39 1.67 -0.89
C ALA A 111 -7.90 1.86 -0.56
N SER A 112 -7.17 0.78 -0.23
CA SER A 112 -5.72 0.86 0.00
C SER A 112 -4.97 1.27 -1.25
N PHE A 113 -5.36 0.73 -2.42
CA PHE A 113 -4.76 1.09 -3.68
C PHE A 113 -4.94 2.57 -4.01
N TYR A 114 -6.18 3.06 -3.95
CA TYR A 114 -6.50 4.47 -4.15
C TYR A 114 -5.74 5.38 -3.16
N PHE A 115 -5.68 4.99 -1.89
CA PHE A 115 -4.97 5.75 -0.86
C PHE A 115 -3.47 5.85 -1.13
N ALA A 116 -2.84 4.75 -1.56
CA ALA A 116 -1.43 4.75 -1.93
C ALA A 116 -1.15 5.55 -3.22
N ALA A 117 -2.05 5.47 -4.20
CA ALA A 117 -1.95 6.14 -5.49
C ALA A 117 -1.80 7.65 -5.38
N LYS A 118 -2.47 8.28 -4.40
CA LYS A 118 -2.34 9.72 -4.12
C LYS A 118 -0.91 10.20 -3.91
N ARG A 119 0.00 9.30 -3.52
CA ARG A 119 1.41 9.64 -3.25
C ARG A 119 2.31 9.58 -4.48
N MET A 120 1.79 9.18 -5.63
CA MET A 120 2.57 9.11 -6.87
C MET A 120 2.62 10.47 -7.55
N THR A 121 3.83 10.92 -7.86
CA THR A 121 4.09 12.19 -8.54
C THR A 121 4.69 12.00 -9.93
N TYR A 122 5.03 10.76 -10.30
CA TYR A 122 5.61 10.44 -11.60
C TYR A 122 4.49 10.06 -12.58
N GLU A 123 4.40 10.80 -13.68
CA GLU A 123 3.29 10.71 -14.63
C GLU A 123 3.09 9.29 -15.24
N PRO A 124 4.14 8.53 -15.63
CA PRO A 124 3.97 7.15 -16.06
C PRO A 124 3.38 6.22 -15.00
N GLN A 125 3.74 6.42 -13.71
CA GLN A 125 3.14 5.67 -12.59
C GLN A 125 1.66 6.00 -12.44
N GLN A 126 1.29 7.28 -12.54
CA GLN A 126 -0.10 7.74 -12.48
C GLN A 126 -0.95 7.12 -13.60
N HIS A 127 -0.44 7.12 -14.84
CA HIS A 127 -1.11 6.46 -15.97
C HIS A 127 -1.29 4.95 -15.77
N ALA A 128 -0.27 4.27 -15.24
CA ALA A 128 -0.37 2.84 -14.91
C ALA A 128 -1.45 2.58 -13.83
N ILE A 129 -1.55 3.46 -12.84
CA ILE A 129 -2.60 3.39 -11.81
C ILE A 129 -3.99 3.56 -12.41
N LEU A 130 -4.21 4.57 -13.26
CA LEU A 130 -5.52 4.82 -13.88
C LEU A 130 -5.99 3.60 -14.69
N ARG A 131 -5.10 3.04 -15.53
CA ARG A 131 -5.39 1.78 -16.24
C ARG A 131 -5.69 0.62 -15.30
N GLY A 132 -4.97 0.54 -14.18
CA GLY A 132 -5.22 -0.44 -13.13
C GLY A 132 -6.60 -0.31 -12.51
N ILE A 133 -7.04 0.91 -12.20
CA ILE A 133 -8.38 1.18 -11.65
C ILE A 133 -9.45 0.77 -12.67
N ASP A 134 -9.32 1.17 -13.93
CA ASP A 134 -10.28 0.81 -14.99
C ASP A 134 -10.38 -0.71 -15.18
N ARG A 135 -9.24 -1.40 -15.09
CA ARG A 135 -9.18 -2.86 -15.11
C ARG A 135 -9.91 -3.47 -13.91
N ILE A 136 -9.72 -2.95 -12.70
CA ILE A 136 -10.44 -3.43 -11.51
C ILE A 136 -11.95 -3.24 -11.70
N GLY A 137 -12.39 -2.09 -12.20
CA GLY A 137 -13.80 -1.83 -12.52
C GLY A 137 -14.36 -2.85 -13.51
N SER A 138 -13.60 -3.13 -14.57
CA SER A 138 -13.98 -4.12 -15.61
C SER A 138 -14.05 -5.55 -15.07
N LEU A 139 -13.09 -5.96 -14.22
CA LEU A 139 -13.04 -7.30 -13.62
C LEU A 139 -14.14 -7.53 -12.57
N THR A 140 -14.40 -6.53 -11.74
CA THR A 140 -15.31 -6.66 -10.59
C THR A 140 -16.75 -6.31 -10.93
N GLY A 141 -16.96 -5.38 -11.88
CA GLY A 141 -18.22 -4.71 -12.16
C GLY A 141 -18.47 -3.48 -11.29
N TRP A 142 -17.50 -3.05 -10.48
CA TRP A 142 -17.66 -1.87 -9.62
C TRP A 142 -17.51 -0.57 -10.40
N ASN A 143 -18.30 0.44 -10.03
CA ASN A 143 -18.13 1.78 -10.56
C ASN A 143 -16.97 2.49 -9.84
N VAL A 144 -15.86 2.66 -10.55
CA VAL A 144 -14.60 3.23 -10.05
C VAL A 144 -14.28 4.61 -10.65
N ASN A 145 -15.15 5.14 -11.52
CA ASN A 145 -14.89 6.36 -12.29
C ASN A 145 -14.61 7.57 -11.41
N SER A 146 -15.30 7.66 -10.26
CA SER A 146 -15.09 8.74 -9.29
C SER A 146 -13.69 8.69 -8.65
N LEU A 147 -13.12 7.50 -8.46
CA LEU A 147 -11.77 7.35 -7.92
C LEU A 147 -10.72 7.87 -8.90
N SER A 148 -10.83 7.48 -10.18
CA SER A 148 -9.95 7.98 -11.24
C SER A 148 -10.04 9.51 -11.37
N ALA A 149 -11.26 10.07 -11.38
CA ALA A 149 -11.47 11.52 -11.43
C ALA A 149 -10.83 12.25 -10.25
N GLN A 150 -10.97 11.72 -9.04
CA GLN A 150 -10.37 12.30 -7.84
C GLN A 150 -8.85 12.22 -7.85
N LEU A 151 -8.26 11.12 -8.32
CA LEU A 151 -6.81 10.99 -8.45
C LEU A 151 -6.24 11.98 -9.47
N MET A 152 -6.89 12.12 -10.62
CA MET A 152 -6.49 13.11 -11.63
C MET A 152 -6.52 14.53 -11.06
N HIS A 153 -7.52 14.88 -10.25
CA HIS A 153 -7.56 16.16 -9.55
C HIS A 153 -6.46 16.29 -8.48
N GLU A 154 -6.22 15.25 -7.67
CA GLU A 154 -5.19 15.23 -6.63
C GLU A 154 -3.77 15.42 -7.19
N TRP A 155 -3.51 14.95 -8.41
CA TRP A 155 -2.20 15.04 -9.05
C TRP A 155 -1.96 16.33 -9.83
N GLN A 156 -2.96 17.22 -9.95
CA GLN A 156 -2.74 18.52 -10.55
C GLN A 156 -1.79 19.35 -9.66
N PRO A 157 -0.78 20.02 -10.24
CA PRO A 157 0.01 20.97 -9.48
C PRO A 157 -0.88 22.13 -9.00
N ASP A 158 -0.61 22.62 -7.79
CA ASP A 158 -1.23 23.84 -7.23
C ASP A 158 -0.95 25.07 -8.11
#